data_AF-A0A6A4G426-F1
#
_entry.id   AF-A0A6A4G426-F1
#
_cell.length_a   1.000
_cell.length_b   1.000
_cell.length_c   1.000
_cell.angle_alpha   90.00
_cell.angle_beta   90.00
_cell.angle_gamma   90.00
#
_symmetry.space_group_name_H-M   'P 1'
#
loop_
_entity.id
_entity.type
_entity.pdbx_description
1 polymer ?
#
loop_
_entity_poly.entity_id
_entity_poly.type
_entity_poly.pdbx_seq_one_letter_code
_entity_poly.pdbx_strand_id
1 'polypeptide(L)'
;MMLPPSPDDARWSARCIAFAVSMLVFMLNLHWWSHAGSCFKKSSTAAPGQCRYNFPRARAACTSCTSDGVTLARRAPFEFVNGFNTEIMLAFKSNHDIQVMIGGLSALLRIFYATKYVTKMQEHIDSITAVALAAIRRHQQREARNEEAVANTDRATIGRRRVASLLYAITNRREIAGTLSALYVQRGSCTFMSTPCATFHLRAILNELIDQDAHSCDLVELRGCDSSVTFRAASFLDDYSYRPP
;
A
#
# COMPACT_ATOMS: atom_id res chain seq x y z
N MET A 1 -14.32 -25.42 -1.14
CA MET A 1 -15.68 -25.40 -0.55
C MET A 1 -15.72 -24.19 0.37
N MET A 2 -16.48 -23.14 0.05
CA MET A 2 -16.63 -21.98 0.95
C MET A 2 -17.49 -22.40 2.14
N LEU A 3 -17.00 -22.19 3.35
CA LEU A 3 -17.79 -22.38 4.56
C LEU A 3 -18.97 -21.39 4.56
N PRO A 4 -20.15 -21.79 5.07
CA PRO A 4 -21.23 -20.85 5.28
C PRO A 4 -20.80 -19.77 6.28
N PRO A 5 -21.32 -18.53 6.15
CA PRO A 5 -21.05 -17.47 7.11
C PRO A 5 -21.38 -17.94 8.54
N SER A 6 -20.51 -17.60 9.48
CA SER A 6 -20.65 -17.89 10.91
C SER A 6 -21.99 -17.35 11.43
N PRO A 7 -22.61 -17.96 12.46
CA PRO A 7 -23.70 -17.31 13.22
C PRO A 7 -23.30 -15.94 13.78
N ASP A 8 -22.01 -15.72 14.03
CA ASP A 8 -21.44 -14.41 14.40
C ASP A 8 -21.36 -13.42 13.22
N ASP A 9 -21.52 -13.88 11.97
CA ASP A 9 -21.64 -13.06 10.77
C ASP A 9 -23.07 -12.51 10.59
N ALA A 10 -23.93 -12.62 11.61
CA ALA A 10 -25.19 -11.92 11.65
C ALA A 10 -24.94 -10.42 11.45
N ARG A 11 -25.37 -9.91 10.29
CA ARG A 11 -25.22 -8.48 9.98
C ARG A 11 -25.87 -7.69 11.10
N TRP A 12 -25.10 -6.78 11.68
CA TRP A 12 -25.60 -5.89 12.71
C TRP A 12 -26.87 -5.19 12.21
N SER A 13 -27.83 -4.98 13.11
CA SER A 13 -29.00 -4.19 12.77
C SER A 13 -28.57 -2.80 12.28
N ALA A 14 -29.36 -2.18 11.40
CA ALA A 14 -29.07 -0.85 10.87
C ALA A 14 -28.85 0.19 12.00
N ARG A 15 -29.54 0.04 13.13
CA ARG A 15 -29.38 0.89 14.31
C ARG A 15 -28.03 0.70 14.99
N CYS A 16 -27.57 -0.54 15.15
CA CYS A 16 -26.25 -0.84 15.70
C CYS A 16 -25.13 -0.30 14.81
N ILE A 17 -25.29 -0.45 13.48
CA ILE A 17 -24.35 0.10 12.49
C ILE A 17 -24.28 1.62 12.61
N ALA A 18 -25.43 2.30 12.60
CA ALA A 18 -25.49 3.77 12.67
C ALA A 18 -24.86 4.30 13.96
N PHE A 19 -25.11 3.64 15.09
CA PHE A 19 -24.51 3.99 16.38
C PHE A 19 -22.98 3.82 16.36
N ALA A 20 -22.49 2.67 15.92
CA ALA A 20 -21.06 2.40 15.86
C ALA A 20 -20.33 3.36 14.93
N VAL A 21 -20.90 3.65 13.75
CA VAL A 21 -20.33 4.61 12.80
C VAL A 21 -20.32 6.01 13.39
N SER A 22 -21.38 6.43 14.07
CA SER A 22 -21.44 7.73 14.73
C SER A 22 -20.37 7.87 15.82
N MET A 23 -20.13 6.81 16.60
CA MET A 23 -19.03 6.77 17.58
C MET A 23 -17.66 6.84 16.90
N LEU A 24 -17.43 6.08 15.83
CA LEU A 24 -16.17 6.13 15.10
C LEU A 24 -15.93 7.50 14.43
N VAL A 25 -16.97 8.12 13.86
CA VAL A 25 -16.89 9.45 13.27
C VAL A 25 -16.55 10.49 14.34
N PHE A 26 -17.22 10.42 15.49
CA PHE A 26 -16.92 11.27 16.63
C PHE A 26 -15.45 11.12 17.04
N MET A 27 -15.00 9.88 17.30
CA MET A 27 -13.67 9.56 17.81
C MET A 27 -12.51 9.81 16.83
N LEU A 28 -12.76 9.70 15.51
CA LEU A 28 -11.67 9.64 14.53
C LEU A 28 -11.73 10.75 13.49
N ASN A 29 -12.89 11.37 13.26
CA ASN A 29 -13.11 12.30 12.13
C ASN A 29 -13.61 13.69 12.53
N LEU A 30 -13.82 13.94 13.83
CA LEU A 30 -14.20 15.24 14.35
C LEU A 30 -12.96 16.11 14.65
N HIS A 31 -12.93 17.29 14.04
CA HIS A 31 -11.90 18.30 14.22
C HIS A 31 -12.37 19.37 15.21
N TRP A 32 -12.41 19.01 16.49
CA TRP A 32 -12.79 19.93 17.56
C TRP A 32 -11.65 20.10 18.57
N TRP A 33 -11.51 21.31 19.13
CA TRP A 33 -10.35 21.69 19.95
C TRP A 33 -10.18 20.83 21.20
N SER A 34 -11.28 20.33 21.79
CA SER A 34 -11.24 19.43 22.95
C SER A 34 -11.03 17.96 22.58
N HIS A 35 -11.01 17.62 21.30
CA HIS A 35 -11.09 16.23 20.83
C HIS A 35 -9.82 15.75 20.11
N ALA A 36 -9.16 16.60 19.31
CA ALA A 36 -8.00 16.18 18.51
C ALA A 36 -6.78 17.08 18.73
N GLY A 37 -5.88 16.68 19.64
CA GLY A 37 -4.64 17.40 19.95
C GLY A 37 -3.68 17.54 18.75
N SER A 38 -3.78 16.66 17.75
CA SER A 38 -3.00 16.76 16.50
C SER A 38 -3.47 17.88 15.58
N CYS A 39 -4.75 18.28 15.66
CA CYS A 39 -5.36 19.31 14.83
C CYS A 39 -4.95 20.72 15.28
N PHE A 40 -4.76 20.91 16.59
CA PHE A 40 -4.42 22.19 17.20
C PHE A 40 -3.00 22.20 17.80
N LYS A 41 -2.16 21.23 17.41
CA LYS A 41 -0.74 21.24 17.75
C LYS A 41 -0.12 22.53 17.20
N LYS A 42 0.75 23.19 17.98
CA LYS A 42 1.56 24.34 17.52
C LYS A 42 2.27 23.96 16.23
N SER A 43 1.71 24.33 15.09
CA SER A 43 2.34 24.17 13.78
C SER A 43 2.83 25.56 13.37
N SER A 44 3.93 25.61 12.60
CA SER A 44 4.48 26.86 12.08
C SER A 44 3.53 27.58 11.09
N THR A 45 2.41 26.96 10.72
CA THR A 45 1.55 27.37 9.60
C THR A 45 0.10 27.66 9.99
N ALA A 46 -0.36 27.22 11.17
CA ALA A 46 -1.70 27.53 11.65
C ALA A 46 -1.64 28.69 12.65
N ALA A 47 -2.51 29.68 12.49
CA ALA A 47 -2.66 30.73 13.49
C ALA A 47 -3.09 30.11 14.84
N PRO A 48 -2.69 30.71 15.99
CA PRO A 48 -3.12 30.24 17.29
C PRO A 48 -4.65 30.09 17.35
N GLY A 49 -5.13 28.91 17.74
CA GLY A 49 -6.57 28.61 17.83
C GLY A 49 -7.23 28.14 16.52
N GLN A 50 -6.50 28.04 15.40
CA GLN A 50 -7.03 27.46 14.16
C GLN A 50 -6.64 25.99 14.00
N CYS A 51 -7.57 25.19 13.47
CA CYS A 51 -7.29 23.81 13.10
C CYS A 51 -6.31 23.79 11.92
N ARG A 52 -5.24 23.00 12.03
CA ARG A 52 -4.25 22.75 10.97
C ARG A 52 -4.85 22.34 9.62
N TYR A 53 -6.03 21.72 9.64
CA TYR A 53 -6.74 21.24 8.46
C TYR A 53 -7.82 22.22 7.98
N ASN A 54 -7.79 23.48 8.45
CA ASN A 54 -8.72 24.56 8.08
C ASN A 54 -10.18 24.23 8.40
N PHE A 55 -10.44 23.63 9.57
CA PHE A 55 -11.78 23.50 10.12
C PHE A 55 -12.16 24.72 10.97
N PRO A 56 -13.45 25.13 10.98
CA PRO A 56 -14.57 24.51 10.28
C PRO A 56 -14.53 24.71 8.76
N ARG A 57 -15.08 23.76 8.01
CA ARG A 57 -15.29 23.94 6.57
C ARG A 57 -16.32 25.04 6.31
N ALA A 58 -16.17 25.74 5.19
CA ALA A 58 -17.17 26.70 4.74
C ALA A 58 -18.54 26.02 4.60
N ARG A 59 -19.58 26.67 5.14
CA ARG A 59 -20.95 26.16 5.08
C ARG A 59 -21.54 26.46 3.70
N ALA A 60 -22.00 25.42 3.01
CA ALA A 60 -22.76 25.55 1.78
C ALA A 60 -24.26 25.42 2.08
N ALA A 61 -25.07 26.32 1.52
CA ALA A 61 -26.53 26.30 1.69
C ALA A 61 -27.17 25.07 1.04
N CYS A 62 -26.64 24.64 -0.11
CA CYS A 62 -27.07 23.46 -0.84
C CYS A 62 -25.85 22.65 -1.31
N THR A 63 -26.06 21.36 -1.53
CA THR A 63 -25.04 20.51 -2.17
C THR A 63 -24.95 20.91 -3.63
N SER A 64 -23.75 21.22 -4.10
CA SER A 64 -23.49 21.64 -5.47
C SER A 64 -22.38 20.80 -6.11
N CYS A 65 -22.46 20.69 -7.43
CA CYS A 65 -21.49 20.01 -8.26
C CYS A 65 -20.92 21.03 -9.25
N THR A 66 -19.61 21.21 -9.24
CA THR A 66 -18.88 22.09 -10.17
C THR A 66 -17.84 21.28 -10.92
N SER A 67 -17.18 21.90 -11.90
CA SER A 67 -16.05 21.29 -12.61
C SER A 67 -14.91 20.85 -11.67
N ASP A 68 -14.77 21.48 -10.50
CA ASP A 68 -13.75 21.16 -9.52
C ASP A 68 -14.13 19.96 -8.63
N GLY A 69 -15.42 19.69 -8.46
CA GLY A 69 -15.90 18.60 -7.61
C GLY A 69 -17.25 18.86 -6.95
N VAL A 70 -17.52 18.12 -5.88
CA VAL A 70 -18.77 18.21 -5.12
C VAL A 70 -18.55 18.92 -3.79
N THR A 71 -19.34 19.95 -3.53
CA THR A 71 -19.43 20.62 -2.22
C THR A 71 -20.72 20.19 -1.55
N LEU A 72 -20.63 19.54 -0.39
CA LEU A 72 -21.79 19.07 0.36
C LEU A 72 -22.36 20.16 1.27
N ALA A 73 -23.67 20.32 1.29
CA ALA A 73 -24.34 21.06 2.36
C ALA A 73 -24.24 20.28 3.67
N ARG A 74 -23.66 20.91 4.69
CA ARG A 74 -23.47 20.33 6.03
C ARG A 74 -24.22 21.17 7.04
N ARG A 75 -25.05 20.53 7.85
CA ARG A 75 -25.72 21.17 9.00
C ARG A 75 -24.72 21.37 10.12
N ALA A 76 -24.91 22.40 10.95
CA ALA A 76 -24.14 22.54 12.16
C ALA A 76 -24.34 21.35 13.11
N PRO A 77 -23.29 20.79 13.75
CA PRO A 77 -21.86 21.14 13.70
C PRO A 77 -21.04 20.25 12.73
N PHE A 78 -21.65 19.64 11.71
CA PHE A 78 -20.97 18.71 10.79
C PHE A 78 -19.94 19.37 9.86
N GLU A 79 -19.83 20.70 9.87
CA GLU A 79 -18.72 21.45 9.26
C GLU A 79 -17.37 21.14 9.90
N PHE A 80 -17.34 20.56 11.11
CA PHE A 80 -16.15 20.09 11.83
C PHE A 80 -15.79 18.63 11.55
N VAL A 81 -16.60 17.92 10.77
CA VAL A 81 -16.39 16.51 10.47
C VAL A 81 -15.76 16.37 9.08
N ASN A 82 -14.83 15.43 8.92
CA ASN A 82 -14.33 15.05 7.59
C ASN A 82 -15.47 14.58 6.65
N GLY A 83 -15.20 14.50 5.34
CA GLY A 83 -16.01 13.64 4.48
C GLY A 83 -15.72 12.17 4.82
N PHE A 84 -16.73 11.38 5.15
CA PHE A 84 -16.53 9.97 5.50
C PHE A 84 -17.49 9.05 4.75
N ASN A 85 -17.15 7.76 4.68
CA ASN A 85 -17.99 6.72 4.13
C ASN A 85 -18.22 5.65 5.20
N THR A 86 -19.48 5.25 5.36
CA THR A 86 -19.92 4.29 6.37
C THR A 86 -19.17 2.96 6.28
N GLU A 87 -19.02 2.40 5.09
CA GLU A 87 -18.39 1.10 4.87
C GLU A 87 -16.89 1.15 5.15
N ILE A 88 -16.21 2.19 4.68
CA ILE A 88 -14.80 2.43 4.97
C ILE A 88 -14.58 2.61 6.48
N MET A 89 -15.49 3.30 7.17
CA MET A 89 -15.42 3.48 8.62
C MET A 89 -15.55 2.15 9.37
N LEU A 90 -16.50 1.29 8.98
CA LEU A 90 -16.71 -0.01 9.62
C LEU A 90 -15.53 -0.96 9.37
N ALA A 91 -15.01 -0.97 8.14
CA ALA A 91 -13.93 -1.84 7.72
C ALA A 91 -12.59 -1.46 8.36
N PHE A 92 -12.21 -0.18 8.26
CA PHE A 92 -10.86 0.27 8.63
C PHE A 92 -10.80 0.98 9.98
N LYS A 93 -11.92 1.50 10.49
CA LYS A 93 -12.01 2.20 11.78
C LYS A 93 -10.92 3.27 11.91
N SER A 94 -10.74 4.06 10.84
CA SER A 94 -9.67 5.02 10.69
C SER A 94 -10.18 6.40 10.26
N ASN A 95 -9.39 7.43 10.53
CA ASN A 95 -9.62 8.76 9.98
C ASN A 95 -9.53 8.70 8.45
N HIS A 96 -10.53 9.26 7.77
CA HIS A 96 -10.48 9.44 6.33
C HIS A 96 -11.23 10.71 5.94
N ASP A 97 -10.74 11.39 4.91
CA ASP A 97 -11.35 12.58 4.36
C ASP A 97 -11.65 12.38 2.88
N ILE A 98 -12.88 11.97 2.59
CA ILE A 98 -13.37 11.66 1.26
C ILE A 98 -13.89 12.94 0.60
N GLN A 99 -13.32 13.25 -0.55
CA GLN A 99 -13.74 14.35 -1.40
C GLN A 99 -13.96 13.82 -2.82
N VAL A 100 -15.10 14.17 -3.42
CA VAL A 100 -15.38 13.88 -4.84
C VAL A 100 -14.81 15.01 -5.68
N MET A 101 -13.96 14.64 -6.64
CA MET A 101 -13.29 15.58 -7.55
C MET A 101 -13.56 15.17 -8.98
N ILE A 102 -13.88 16.12 -9.84
CA ILE A 102 -14.25 15.85 -11.24
C ILE A 102 -13.05 16.11 -12.18
N GLY A 103 -12.10 16.97 -11.80
CA GLY A 103 -10.86 17.17 -12.53
C GLY A 103 -10.13 18.45 -12.15
N GLY A 104 -9.23 18.91 -13.02
CA GLY A 104 -8.50 20.16 -12.86
C GLY A 104 -7.27 20.08 -11.94
N LEU A 105 -6.59 21.22 -11.80
CA LEU A 105 -5.35 21.33 -11.01
C LEU A 105 -5.56 20.94 -9.54
N SER A 106 -6.70 21.34 -8.97
CA SER A 106 -7.09 21.00 -7.59
C SER A 106 -7.18 19.49 -7.36
N ALA A 107 -7.63 18.74 -8.36
CA ALA A 107 -7.69 17.28 -8.31
C ALA A 107 -6.29 16.66 -8.41
N LEU A 108 -5.48 17.13 -9.36
CA LEU A 108 -4.11 16.64 -9.55
C LEU A 108 -3.24 16.86 -8.30
N LEU A 109 -3.32 18.03 -7.66
CA LEU A 109 -2.56 18.33 -6.44
C LEU A 109 -2.97 17.42 -5.27
N ARG A 110 -4.26 17.09 -5.15
CA ARG A 110 -4.76 16.17 -4.13
C ARG A 110 -4.38 14.72 -4.40
N ILE A 111 -4.39 14.29 -5.66
CA ILE A 111 -3.88 12.97 -6.05
C ILE A 111 -2.39 12.87 -5.72
N PHE A 112 -1.60 13.87 -6.11
CA PHE A 112 -0.18 13.92 -5.77
C PHE A 112 0.06 13.87 -4.26
N TYR A 113 -0.71 14.65 -3.49
CA TYR A 113 -0.65 14.63 -2.03
C TYR A 113 -1.01 13.25 -1.47
N ALA A 114 -2.12 12.65 -1.89
CA ALA A 114 -2.52 11.32 -1.44
C ALA A 114 -1.43 10.29 -1.75
N THR A 115 -0.93 10.26 -3.00
CA THR A 115 0.17 9.38 -3.42
C THR A 115 1.39 9.57 -2.56
N LYS A 116 1.77 10.81 -2.20
CA LYS A 116 2.90 11.09 -1.31
C LYS A 116 2.78 10.39 0.04
N TYR A 117 1.58 10.28 0.63
CA TYR A 117 1.40 9.59 1.91
C TYR A 117 1.38 8.07 1.76
N VAL A 118 0.87 7.58 0.65
CA VAL A 118 0.87 6.15 0.30
C VAL A 118 2.31 5.67 0.03
N THR A 119 3.13 6.50 -0.62
CA THR A 119 4.53 6.21 -0.94
C THR A 119 5.51 6.65 0.14
N LYS A 120 5.03 7.33 1.20
CA LYS A 120 5.87 7.66 2.35
C LYS A 120 6.38 6.35 2.95
N MET A 121 7.68 6.29 3.21
CA MET A 121 8.29 5.17 3.95
C MET A 121 7.51 4.99 5.26
N GLN A 122 6.75 3.90 5.34
CA GLN A 122 6.03 3.55 6.56
C GLN A 122 7.06 3.16 7.62
N GLU A 123 6.88 3.70 8.83
CA GLU A 123 7.79 3.44 9.94
C GLU A 123 7.74 1.96 10.32
N HIS A 124 8.86 1.47 10.82
CA HIS A 124 8.90 0.12 11.38
C HIS A 124 8.25 0.17 12.76
N ILE A 125 7.21 -0.65 12.96
CA ILE A 125 6.49 -0.76 14.24
C ILE A 125 7.46 -1.22 15.35
N ASP A 126 8.47 -2.00 14.98
CA ASP A 126 9.50 -2.53 15.87
C ASP A 126 10.92 -2.21 15.36
N SER A 127 11.89 -2.26 16.27
CA SER A 127 13.32 -2.25 15.90
C SER A 127 13.65 -3.39 14.93
N ILE A 128 14.05 -3.04 13.71
CA ILE A 128 14.43 -3.99 12.65
C ILE A 128 15.48 -4.96 13.17
N THR A 129 16.50 -4.45 13.87
CA THR A 129 17.60 -5.24 14.43
C THR A 129 17.09 -6.28 15.43
N ALA A 130 16.17 -5.90 16.32
CA ALA A 130 15.61 -6.81 17.30
C ALA A 130 14.75 -7.91 16.64
N VAL A 131 13.93 -7.55 15.66
CA VAL A 131 13.09 -8.49 14.90
C VAL A 131 13.95 -9.47 14.10
N ALA A 132 14.98 -8.96 13.41
CA ALA A 132 15.97 -9.72 12.68
C ALA A 132 16.69 -10.74 13.58
N LEU A 133 17.20 -10.27 14.73
CA LEU A 133 17.89 -11.12 15.70
C LEU A 133 16.97 -12.23 16.24
N ALA A 134 15.73 -11.88 16.59
CA ALA A 134 14.75 -12.84 17.10
C ALA A 134 14.35 -13.87 16.03
N ALA A 135 14.31 -13.49 14.74
CA ALA A 135 14.04 -14.42 13.64
C ALA A 135 15.20 -15.41 13.46
N ILE A 136 16.45 -14.93 13.48
CA ILE A 136 17.65 -15.78 13.39
C ILE A 136 17.71 -16.77 14.55
N ARG A 137 17.53 -16.30 15.79
CA ARG A 137 17.55 -17.16 16.99
C ARG A 137 16.49 -18.26 16.93
N ARG A 138 15.25 -17.93 16.52
CA ARG A 138 14.18 -18.93 16.34
C ARG A 138 14.53 -19.95 15.26
N HIS A 139 15.22 -19.54 14.20
CA HIS A 139 15.64 -20.45 13.14
C HIS A 139 16.75 -21.39 13.61
N GLN A 140 17.76 -20.87 14.30
CA GLN A 140 18.84 -21.67 14.91
C GLN A 140 18.29 -22.68 15.91
N GLN A 141 17.32 -22.29 16.74
CA GLN A 141 16.65 -23.19 17.68
C GLN A 141 15.81 -24.29 17.02
N ARG A 142 15.32 -24.08 15.79
CA ARG A 142 14.62 -25.12 15.00
C ARG A 142 15.61 -26.08 14.36
N GLU A 143 16.72 -25.57 13.86
CA GLU A 143 17.79 -26.38 13.29
C GLU A 143 18.43 -27.29 14.34
N ALA A 144 18.71 -26.75 15.54
CA ALA A 144 19.21 -27.54 16.67
C ALA A 144 18.22 -28.59 17.19
N ARG A 145 16.92 -28.47 16.86
CA ARG A 145 15.91 -29.49 17.19
C ARG A 145 15.77 -30.56 16.10
N ASN A 146 16.19 -30.27 14.88
CA ASN A 146 16.07 -31.14 13.71
C ASN A 146 17.46 -31.38 13.08
N GLU A 147 18.44 -31.76 13.90
CA GLU A 147 19.85 -31.86 13.49
C GLU A 147 20.05 -32.85 12.32
N GLU A 148 19.36 -33.99 12.31
CA GLU A 148 19.42 -34.97 11.21
C GLU A 148 18.93 -34.40 9.87
N ALA A 149 17.82 -33.67 9.88
CA ALA A 149 17.28 -33.06 8.66
C ALA A 149 18.19 -31.94 8.13
N VAL A 150 18.85 -31.21 9.03
CA VAL A 150 19.79 -30.15 8.70
C VAL A 150 21.11 -30.72 8.14
N ALA A 151 21.61 -31.83 8.71
CA ALA A 151 22.82 -32.50 8.24
C ALA A 151 22.69 -32.98 6.79
N ASN A 152 21.49 -33.39 6.38
CA ASN A 152 21.19 -33.80 5.00
C ASN A 152 20.80 -32.65 4.05
N THR A 153 20.76 -31.40 4.53
CA THR A 153 20.39 -30.24 3.71
C THR A 153 21.62 -29.44 3.32
N ASP A 154 21.74 -29.10 2.03
CA ASP A 154 22.79 -28.21 1.53
C ASP A 154 22.82 -26.86 2.29
N ARG A 155 24.04 -26.39 2.61
CA ARG A 155 24.27 -25.13 3.33
C ARG A 155 23.72 -23.91 2.61
N ALA A 156 23.75 -23.88 1.27
CA ALA A 156 23.19 -22.76 0.53
C ALA A 156 21.66 -22.72 0.64
N THR A 157 21.02 -23.89 0.67
CA THR A 157 19.58 -24.02 0.93
C THR A 157 19.19 -23.56 2.34
N ILE A 158 20.00 -23.91 3.34
CA ILE A 158 19.83 -23.43 4.73
C ILE A 158 19.98 -21.90 4.78
N GLY A 159 21.01 -21.35 4.14
CA GLY A 159 21.24 -19.90 4.04
C GLY A 159 20.07 -19.16 3.42
N ARG A 160 19.54 -19.64 2.29
CA ARG A 160 18.35 -19.05 1.62
C ARG A 160 17.13 -19.04 2.53
N ARG A 161 16.86 -20.14 3.25
CA ARG A 161 15.73 -20.23 4.19
C ARG A 161 15.87 -19.23 5.34
N ARG A 162 17.07 -19.07 5.90
CA ARG A 162 17.34 -18.09 6.97
C ARG A 162 17.12 -16.65 6.48
N VAL A 163 17.66 -16.30 5.32
CA VAL A 163 17.46 -14.97 4.71
C VAL A 163 16.00 -14.70 4.40
N ALA A 164 15.29 -15.66 3.79
CA ALA A 164 13.86 -15.54 3.52
C ALA A 164 13.06 -15.34 4.82
N SER A 165 13.31 -16.15 5.86
CA SER A 165 12.64 -16.01 7.15
C SER A 165 12.91 -14.66 7.82
N LEU A 166 14.12 -14.11 7.67
CA LEU A 166 14.48 -12.79 8.15
C LEU A 166 13.66 -11.71 7.42
N LEU A 167 13.65 -11.75 6.09
CA LEU A 167 12.87 -10.86 5.24
C LEU A 167 11.40 -10.91 5.62
N TYR A 168 10.79 -12.10 5.71
CA TYR A 168 9.40 -12.27 6.14
C TYR A 168 9.14 -11.68 7.53
N ALA A 169 10.04 -11.89 8.49
CA ALA A 169 9.85 -11.34 9.83
C ALA A 169 9.91 -9.80 9.84
N ILE A 170 10.81 -9.20 9.05
CA ILE A 170 10.95 -7.75 8.94
C ILE A 170 9.76 -7.13 8.19
N THR A 171 9.32 -7.76 7.09
CA THR A 171 8.23 -7.23 6.26
C THR A 171 6.85 -7.43 6.91
N ASN A 172 6.62 -8.53 7.64
CA ASN A 172 5.37 -8.76 8.37
C ASN A 172 5.11 -7.74 9.50
N ARG A 173 6.15 -7.06 9.98
CA ARG A 173 6.04 -6.05 11.05
C ARG A 173 6.11 -4.62 10.52
N ARG A 174 5.92 -4.46 9.22
CA ARG A 174 5.81 -3.15 8.60
C ARG A 174 4.35 -2.73 8.60
N GLU A 175 4.09 -1.50 9.04
CA GLU A 175 2.77 -0.92 8.85
C GLU A 175 2.51 -0.77 7.34
N ILE A 176 1.32 -1.20 6.91
CA ILE A 176 0.86 -1.01 5.55
C ILE A 176 -0.22 0.07 5.60
N ALA A 177 -0.04 1.14 4.84
CA ALA A 177 -1.05 2.18 4.70
C ALA A 177 -2.37 1.54 4.25
N GLY A 178 -3.49 1.84 4.93
CA GLY A 178 -4.78 1.20 4.64
C GLY A 178 -5.23 1.28 3.18
N THR A 179 -4.84 2.34 2.46
CA THR A 179 -5.07 2.50 1.02
C THR A 179 -4.27 1.51 0.16
N LEU A 180 -3.02 1.16 0.53
CA LEU A 180 -2.26 0.08 -0.13
C LEU A 180 -2.90 -1.28 0.13
N SER A 181 -3.34 -1.53 1.37
CA SER A 181 -4.04 -2.77 1.72
C SER A 181 -5.31 -2.94 0.89
N ALA A 182 -6.13 -1.87 0.78
CA ALA A 182 -7.33 -1.88 -0.05
C ALA A 182 -7.02 -2.12 -1.54
N LEU A 183 -5.98 -1.47 -2.06
CA LEU A 183 -5.53 -1.66 -3.44
C LEU A 183 -5.10 -3.11 -3.71
N TYR A 184 -4.35 -3.71 -2.79
CA TYR A 184 -3.91 -5.09 -2.90
C TYR A 184 -5.08 -6.07 -2.91
N VAL A 185 -6.05 -5.91 -2.00
CA VAL A 185 -7.25 -6.76 -1.98
C VAL A 185 -8.03 -6.67 -3.29
N GLN A 186 -8.10 -5.47 -3.88
CA GLN A 186 -8.85 -5.24 -5.11
C GLN A 186 -8.12 -5.77 -6.36
N ARG A 187 -6.79 -5.66 -6.42
CA ARG A 187 -6.00 -5.92 -7.63
C ARG A 187 -5.04 -7.11 -7.54
N GLY A 188 -4.83 -7.66 -6.35
CA GLY A 188 -3.75 -8.60 -6.06
C GLY A 188 -2.36 -7.96 -6.04
N SER A 189 -2.25 -6.63 -6.12
CA SER A 189 -0.96 -5.92 -6.20
C SER A 189 -1.03 -4.51 -5.60
N CYS A 190 0.04 -4.13 -4.89
CA CYS A 190 0.24 -2.78 -4.34
C CYS A 190 0.91 -1.83 -5.34
N THR A 191 1.30 -2.30 -6.51
CA THR A 191 2.10 -1.53 -7.48
C THR A 191 1.20 -0.76 -8.45
N PHE A 192 1.39 0.55 -8.54
CA PHE A 192 0.86 1.34 -9.64
C PHE A 192 1.83 1.28 -10.81
N MET A 193 1.46 0.54 -11.84
CA MET A 193 2.24 0.41 -13.05
C MET A 193 1.31 0.66 -14.23
N SER A 194 1.63 1.69 -15.04
CA SER A 194 0.93 1.97 -16.30
C SER A 194 1.34 1.01 -17.41
N THR A 195 2.46 0.32 -17.24
CA THR A 195 3.05 -0.62 -18.18
C THR A 195 3.62 -1.83 -17.43
N PRO A 196 3.64 -3.03 -18.04
CA PRO A 196 4.37 -4.17 -17.47
C PRO A 196 5.84 -3.79 -17.24
N CYS A 197 6.42 -4.21 -16.11
CA CYS A 197 7.86 -4.13 -15.91
C CYS A 197 8.47 -5.42 -16.46
N ALA A 198 9.54 -5.30 -17.24
CA ALA A 198 10.32 -6.48 -17.62
C ALA A 198 11.02 -7.08 -16.38
N THR A 199 11.23 -8.38 -16.41
CA THR A 199 11.97 -9.08 -15.36
C THR A 199 13.46 -8.74 -15.47
N PHE A 200 14.03 -8.15 -14.42
CA PHE A 200 15.46 -7.83 -14.39
C PHE A 200 16.27 -9.04 -13.89
N HIS A 201 16.92 -9.76 -14.82
CA HIS A 201 17.75 -10.94 -14.52
C HIS A 201 19.13 -10.54 -13.98
N LEU A 202 19.17 -9.92 -12.79
CA LEU A 202 20.39 -9.38 -12.15
C LEU A 202 21.54 -10.39 -12.10
N ARG A 203 21.25 -11.67 -11.82
CA ARG A 203 22.28 -12.72 -11.75
C ARG A 203 22.95 -12.97 -13.11
N ALA A 204 22.18 -12.97 -14.21
CA ALA A 204 22.72 -13.18 -15.54
C ALA A 204 23.62 -12.01 -15.94
N ILE A 205 23.17 -10.77 -15.67
CA ILE A 205 23.94 -9.56 -15.92
C ILE A 205 25.24 -9.55 -15.10
N LEU A 206 25.18 -9.90 -13.81
CA LEU A 206 26.38 -9.96 -12.97
C LEU A 206 27.35 -11.05 -13.41
N ASN A 207 26.85 -12.24 -13.75
CA ASN A 207 27.68 -13.31 -14.27
C ASN A 207 28.39 -12.88 -15.55
N GLU A 208 27.74 -12.16 -16.46
CA GLU A 208 28.35 -11.74 -17.72
C GLU A 208 29.33 -10.56 -17.58
N LEU A 209 29.10 -9.69 -16.59
CA LEU A 209 30.06 -8.62 -16.25
C LEU A 209 31.32 -9.16 -15.56
N ILE A 210 31.23 -10.35 -14.94
CA ILE A 210 32.31 -10.95 -14.15
C ILE A 210 33.04 -12.04 -14.93
N ASP A 211 32.29 -12.94 -15.57
CA ASP A 211 32.78 -14.08 -16.35
C ASP A 211 32.56 -13.78 -17.85
N GLN A 212 33.64 -13.77 -18.64
CA GLN A 212 33.61 -13.59 -20.10
C GLN A 212 33.16 -14.86 -20.85
N ASP A 213 32.34 -15.69 -20.22
CA ASP A 213 31.87 -16.95 -20.79
C ASP A 213 30.72 -16.74 -21.78
N ALA A 214 30.46 -17.77 -22.59
CA ALA A 214 29.34 -17.77 -23.53
C ALA A 214 28.00 -17.65 -22.77
N HIS A 215 27.19 -16.64 -23.12
CA HIS A 215 25.91 -16.36 -22.49
C HIS A 215 24.71 -16.83 -23.33
N SER A 216 23.60 -17.07 -22.65
CA SER A 216 22.32 -17.46 -23.25
C SER A 216 21.64 -16.23 -23.87
N CYS A 217 21.25 -16.33 -25.14
CA CYS A 217 20.42 -15.34 -25.82
C CYS A 217 19.04 -15.93 -26.13
N ASP A 218 17.99 -15.12 -25.98
CA ASP A 218 16.65 -15.51 -26.40
C ASP A 218 16.44 -15.16 -27.87
N LEU A 219 15.75 -16.02 -28.60
CA LEU A 219 15.33 -15.73 -29.97
C LEU A 219 13.93 -15.12 -29.93
N VAL A 220 13.85 -13.83 -30.25
CA VAL A 220 12.59 -13.07 -30.30
C VAL A 220 12.02 -13.13 -31.71
N GLU A 221 10.77 -13.56 -31.81
CA GLU A 221 10.01 -13.56 -33.06
C GLU A 221 9.71 -12.12 -33.50
N LEU A 222 10.18 -11.73 -34.68
CA LEU A 222 9.84 -10.49 -35.36
C LEU A 222 8.79 -10.79 -36.42
N ARG A 223 7.55 -10.34 -36.17
CA ARG A 223 6.48 -10.37 -37.18
C ARG A 223 6.58 -9.15 -38.08
N GLY A 224 7.01 -9.37 -39.32
CA GLY A 224 6.96 -8.38 -40.39
C GLY A 224 5.54 -8.19 -40.93
N CYS A 225 5.37 -7.21 -41.82
CA CYS A 225 4.11 -6.97 -42.55
C CYS A 225 3.77 -8.12 -43.50
N ASP A 226 4.80 -8.85 -43.95
CA ASP A 226 4.67 -10.08 -44.71
C ASP A 226 4.65 -11.28 -43.76
N SER A 227 3.93 -12.33 -44.12
CA SER A 227 3.77 -13.58 -43.35
C SER A 227 5.06 -14.39 -43.12
N SER A 228 6.24 -13.81 -43.38
CA SER A 228 7.54 -14.38 -43.03
C SER A 228 7.85 -14.14 -41.56
N VAL A 229 8.10 -15.22 -40.83
CA VAL A 229 8.60 -15.16 -39.45
C VAL A 229 10.11 -15.03 -39.48
N THR A 230 10.64 -13.96 -38.88
CA THR A 230 12.09 -13.79 -38.67
C THR A 230 12.41 -13.82 -37.19
N PHE A 231 13.57 -14.35 -36.82
CA PHE A 231 14.00 -14.38 -35.42
C PHE A 231 15.20 -13.47 -35.24
N ARG A 232 15.23 -12.75 -34.13
CA ARG A 232 16.36 -11.92 -33.72
C ARG A 232 16.88 -12.42 -32.38
N ALA A 233 18.20 -12.57 -32.25
CA ALA A 233 18.81 -12.75 -30.95
C ALA A 233 18.63 -11.46 -30.12
N ALA A 234 18.08 -11.60 -28.92
CA ALA A 234 18.02 -10.55 -27.92
C ALA A 234 18.76 -11.02 -26.67
N SER A 235 19.79 -10.27 -26.30
CA SER A 235 20.52 -10.50 -25.05
C SER A 235 19.89 -9.68 -23.92
N PHE A 236 20.05 -10.13 -22.67
CA PHE A 236 19.72 -9.34 -21.48
C PHE A 236 20.62 -8.10 -21.31
N LEU A 237 21.65 -7.94 -22.14
CA LEU A 237 22.47 -6.73 -22.25
C LEU A 237 21.95 -5.75 -23.31
N ASP A 238 21.05 -6.17 -24.21
CA ASP A 238 20.47 -5.27 -25.21
C ASP A 238 19.66 -4.15 -24.54
N ASP A 239 19.52 -3.02 -25.24
CA ASP A 239 18.65 -1.92 -24.84
C ASP A 239 17.25 -2.47 -24.49
N TYR A 240 16.64 -1.92 -23.44
CA TYR A 240 15.34 -2.32 -22.89
C TYR A 240 14.23 -2.36 -23.95
N SER A 241 14.33 -1.52 -24.98
CA SER A 241 13.42 -1.50 -26.13
C SER A 241 13.40 -2.78 -26.97
N TYR A 242 14.38 -3.68 -26.78
CA TYR A 242 14.53 -4.88 -27.59
C TYR A 242 14.50 -6.21 -26.82
N ARG A 243 14.18 -6.17 -25.52
CA ARG A 243 14.08 -7.39 -24.71
C ARG A 243 12.69 -8.02 -24.88
N PRO A 244 12.58 -9.36 -24.86
CA PRO A 244 11.28 -10.01 -24.77
C PRO A 244 10.57 -9.59 -23.45
N PRO A 245 9.22 -9.48 -23.47
CA PRO A 245 8.42 -9.11 -22.29
C PRO A 245 8.50 -10.13 -21.15
#